data_AF-A0A1B8TQJ8-F1
#
_entry.id   AF-A0A1B8TQJ8-F1
#
_cell.length_a   1.000
_cell.length_b   1.000
_cell.length_c   1.000
_cell.angle_alpha   90.00
_cell.angle_beta   90.00
_cell.angle_gamma   90.00
#
_symmetry.space_group_name_H-M   'P 1'
#
loop_
_entity.id
_entity.type
_entity.pdbx_description
1 polymer ?
#
loop_
_entity_poly.entity_id
_entity_poly.type
_entity_poly.pdbx_seq_one_letter_code
_entity_poly.pdbx_strand_id
1 'polypeptide(L)' 'MTKKKNNIILIIPAFFLMGAVIGIQTKELFKQAAIGLIVGVIIYFFLKYRNKNINKTKS' A
#
# COMPACT_ATOMS: atom_id res chain seq x y z
N MET A 1 16.88 18.73 10.36
CA MET A 1 16.13 18.20 9.20
C MET A 1 15.50 16.88 9.60
N THR A 2 14.18 16.88 9.81
CA THR A 2 13.40 15.71 10.29
C THR A 2 13.63 14.50 9.38
N LYS A 3 14.19 13.42 9.92
CA LYS A 3 14.29 12.12 9.24
C LYS A 3 12.88 11.74 8.75
N LYS A 4 12.66 11.73 7.44
CA LYS A 4 11.41 11.27 6.82
C LYS A 4 11.19 9.82 7.25
N LYS A 5 10.29 9.59 8.21
CA LYS A 5 9.94 8.26 8.70
C LYS A 5 9.37 7.49 7.51
N ASN A 6 9.99 6.37 7.13
CA ASN A 6 9.63 5.58 5.95
C ASN A 6 8.25 4.92 6.15
N ASN A 7 7.19 5.72 6.00
CA ASN A 7 5.79 5.32 6.15
C ASN A 7 5.24 4.52 4.96
N ILE A 8 6.09 4.03 4.05
CA ILE A 8 5.67 3.30 2.85
C ILE A 8 4.94 2.00 3.23
N ILE A 9 5.23 1.44 4.40
CA ILE A 9 4.53 0.27 4.95
C ILE A 9 3.04 0.54 5.23
N LEU A 10 2.64 1.79 5.53
CA LEU A 10 1.24 2.16 5.80
C LEU A 10 0.34 2.05 4.55
N ILE A 11 0.93 1.90 3.37
CA ILE A 11 0.17 1.69 2.13
C ILE A 11 -0.65 0.39 2.20
N ILE A 12 -0.11 -0.66 2.81
CA ILE A 12 -0.75 -1.97 2.91
C ILE A 12 -2.04 -1.90 3.75
N PRO A 13 -2.02 -1.42 5.02
CA PRO A 13 -3.25 -1.29 5.79
C PRO A 13 -4.24 -0.28 5.18
N ALA A 14 -3.77 0.78 4.50
CA ALA A 14 -4.65 1.71 3.81
C ALA A 14 -5.46 1.04 2.69
N PHE A 15 -4.81 0.24 1.83
CA PHE A 15 -5.48 -0.49 0.76
C PHE A 15 -6.37 -1.63 1.26
N PHE A 16 -5.98 -2.29 2.36
CA PHE A 16 -6.83 -3.27 3.04
C PHE A 16 -8.13 -2.64 3.56
N LEU A 17 -8.05 -1.49 4.24
CA LEU A 17 -9.22 -0.77 4.73
C LEU A 17 -10.11 -0.29 3.59
N MET A 18 -9.52 0.19 2.48
CA MET A 18 -10.29 0.54 1.28
C MET A 18 -11.03 -0.66 0.69
N GLY A 19 -10.38 -1.82 0.59
CA GLY A 19 -11.02 -3.06 0.15
C GLY A 19 -12.16 -3.50 1.09
N ALA A 20 -11.99 -3.33 2.40
CA ALA A 20 -13.03 -3.64 3.38
C ALA A 20 -14.23 -2.69 3.25
N VAL A 21 -14.03 -1.38 3.08
CA VAL A 21 -15.11 -0.40 2.89
C VAL A 21 -15.91 -0.71 1.62
N ILE A 22 -15.23 -1.01 0.51
CA ILE A 22 -15.87 -1.42 -0.74
C ILE A 22 -16.62 -2.75 -0.53
N GLY A 23 -16.04 -3.68 0.22
CA GLY A 23 -16.65 -4.96 0.55
C GLY A 23 -17.92 -4.86 1.39
N ILE A 24 -17.98 -3.90 2.33
CA ILE A 24 -19.19 -3.57 3.08
C ILE A 24 -20.26 -3.05 2.11
N GLN A 25 -19.88 -2.18 1.17
CA GLN A 25 -20.80 -1.63 0.18
C GLN A 25 -21.34 -2.69 -0.78
N THR A 26 -20.50 -3.62 -1.26
CA THR A 26 -20.90 -4.67 -2.21
C THR A 26 -21.42 -5.95 -1.55
N LYS A 27 -21.52 -5.98 -0.22
CA LYS A 27 -21.87 -7.18 0.59
C LYS A 27 -20.92 -8.37 0.43
N GLU A 28 -19.76 -8.18 -0.19
CA GLU A 28 -18.75 -9.20 -0.49
C GLU A 28 -17.44 -8.85 0.24
N LEU A 29 -17.52 -8.79 1.58
CA LEU A 29 -16.47 -8.23 2.43
C LEU A 29 -15.11 -8.94 2.28
N PHE A 30 -15.10 -10.27 2.36
CA PHE A 30 -13.86 -11.05 2.29
C PHE A 30 -13.20 -10.97 0.90
N LYS A 31 -14.00 -10.96 -0.17
CA LYS A 31 -13.50 -10.93 -1.54
C LYS A 31 -12.87 -9.57 -1.86
N GLN A 32 -13.54 -8.48 -1.51
CA GLN A 32 -13.02 -7.12 -1.74
C GLN A 32 -11.84 -6.79 -0.81
N ALA A 33 -11.84 -7.28 0.43
CA ALA A 33 -10.69 -7.13 1.33
C ALA A 33 -9.45 -7.87 0.81
N ALA A 34 -9.61 -9.09 0.28
CA ALA A 34 -8.51 -9.85 -0.34
C ALA A 34 -7.94 -9.13 -1.57
N ILE A 35 -8.82 -8.59 -2.43
CA ILE A 35 -8.42 -7.78 -3.59
C ILE A 35 -7.66 -6.53 -3.16
N GLY A 36 -8.17 -5.80 -2.17
CA GLY A 36 -7.50 -4.62 -1.60
C GLY A 36 -6.12 -4.94 -1.03
N LEU A 37 -5.97 -6.09 -0.37
CA LEU A 37 -4.68 -6.56 0.15
C LEU A 37 -3.69 -6.87 -0.97
N ILE A 38 -4.11 -7.60 -2.01
CA ILE A 38 -3.28 -7.93 -3.18
C ILE A 38 -2.80 -6.64 -3.87
N VAL A 39 -3.71 -5.70 -4.13
CA VAL A 39 -3.39 -4.40 -4.75
C VAL A 39 -2.41 -3.60 -3.87
N GLY A 40 -2.66 -3.56 -2.56
CA GLY A 40 -1.77 -2.90 -1.60
C GLY A 40 -0.35 -3.46 -1.58
N VAL A 41 -0.20 -4.79 -1.71
CA VAL A 41 1.12 -5.45 -1.79
C VAL A 41 1.84 -5.12 -3.10
N ILE A 42 1.13 -5.12 -4.24
CA ILE A 42 1.72 -4.76 -5.54
C ILE A 42 2.23 -3.31 -5.50
N ILE A 43 1.42 -2.39 -5.00
CA ILE A 43 1.76 -0.97 -4.90
C ILE A 43 2.92 -0.77 -3.92
N TYR A 44 2.92 -1.46 -2.77
CA TYR A 44 4.05 -1.45 -1.84
C TYR A 44 5.36 -1.88 -2.51
N PHE A 45 5.34 -2.96 -3.29
CA PHE A 45 6.52 -3.44 -3.98
C PHE A 45 7.03 -2.43 -5.01
N PHE A 46 6.11 -1.82 -5.77
CA PHE A 46 6.42 -0.78 -6.74
C PHE A 46 7.04 0.47 -6.08
N LEU A 47 6.45 0.94 -4.98
CA LEU A 47 6.98 2.08 -4.21
C LEU A 47 8.33 1.76 -3.58
N LYS A 48 8.50 0.56 -3.03
CA LYS A 48 9.77 0.11 -2.46
C LYS A 48 10.88 0.09 -3.53
N TYR A 49 10.57 -0.42 -4.72
CA TYR A 49 11.49 -0.43 -5.85
C TYR A 49 11.87 0.99 -6.30
N ARG A 50 10.87 1.87 -6.50
CA ARG A 50 11.09 3.27 -6.88
C ARG A 50 11.90 4.03 -5.82
N ASN A 51 11.59 3.87 -4.54
CA ASN A 51 12.30 4.54 -3.44
C ASN A 51 13.76 4.09 -3.33
N LYS A 52 14.06 2.83 -3.64
CA LYS A 52 15.44 2.31 -3.69
C LYS A 52 16.26 2.96 -4.81
N ASN A 53 15.64 3.25 -5.96
CA ASN A 53 16.31 3.89 -7.10
C ASN A 53 16.50 5.41 -6.90
N ILE A 54 15.56 6.09 -6.24
CA ILE A 54 15.67 7.53 -5.93
C ILE A 54 16.80 7.84 -4.92
N ASN A 55 17.06 6.93 -3.98
CA ASN A 55 18.20 7.08 -3.05
C ASN A 55 19.56 6.81 -3.72
N LYS A 56 19.61 6.12 -4.87
CA LYS A 56 20.86 5.88 -5.61
C LYS A 56 21.28 7.08 -6.47
N THR A 57 20.35 7.90 -6.92
CA THR A 57 20.64 9.10 -7.75
C THR A 57 20.93 10.36 -6.94
N LYS A 58 20.91 10.27 -5.60
CA LYS A 58 21.31 11.36 -4.69
C LYS A 58 22.73 11.21 -4.11
N SER A 59 23.49 10.20 -4.56
CA SER A 59 24.89 10.00 -4.19
C SER A 59 25.83 10.64 -5.21
#